data_AF-A0A9X5XAJ0-F1
#
_entry.id   AF-A0A9X5XAJ0-F1
#
_cell.length_a   1.000
_cell.length_b   1.000
_cell.length_c   1.000
_cell.angle_alpha   90.00
_cell.angle_beta   90.00
_cell.angle_gamma   90.00
#
_symmetry.space_group_name_H-M   'P 1'
#
loop_
_entity.id
_entity.type
_entity.pdbx_description
1 polymer ?
#
loop_
_entity_poly.entity_id
_entity_poly.type
_entity_poly.pdbx_seq_one_letter_code
_entity_poly.pdbx_strand_id
1 'polypeptide(L)'
;REILAGFEIDVLEIRDPAPVLGESEEAQRGRRLALLQTALLEHAASYNLRTVMTFHQKVEEAAAFATKLPETAAELYLNDATNDDLAAADKLPKSSIDAAFYELETGRHVPPHRVWSAWLCGDHLVAERREALRQFANGIDAAGHRIHRAFLASVRVLGEGVDITGERGVEAVCFADTRGSQVEIVQNIGRALRLNKDGTTKVARIIVPVFLEPGEDPDDMVASASFRPLVAVLQGLRSHDERLVEQLASRALMRQPRAKLHHLVRNEDGQITGASGTRGEDQEQDGTQGAVESALLHFSSPRDAATIAAFLRTRVYRPESLVWLEGYQALLRWRKKHHINGLHTVPYDTETEVGVTQAFPLGRWVHQQRKALRAGELDDHRKELLDAEEAGMVWEPGDEAWENKLAALRSYHRAHGHLAPRQDAVWGESEGLVPVGQHIANLRRKGGLGKDPERAAARATQLTAIDPDWDCPWPLDWQRYYRVLADLVDADGILPSIEPGVLFEGDDLGKWLARQREASTWAQLSTEQQERLSQLGVQPL
;
A
#
# COMPACT_ATOMS: atom_id res chain seq x y z
N ARG A 1 24.17 3.53 -25.07
CA ARG A 1 23.87 3.44 -26.53
C ARG A 1 22.40 3.09 -26.64
N GLU A 2 21.55 4.11 -26.74
CA GLU A 2 20.09 3.98 -26.76
C GLU A 2 19.64 3.47 -28.13
N ILE A 3 19.35 2.16 -28.22
CA ILE A 3 18.87 1.52 -29.46
C ILE A 3 17.33 1.40 -29.46
N LEU A 4 16.67 1.72 -28.35
CA LEU A 4 15.23 1.62 -28.15
C LEU A 4 14.65 2.94 -27.65
N ALA A 5 13.42 3.24 -28.07
CA ALA A 5 12.61 4.32 -27.54
C ALA A 5 12.30 4.09 -26.04
N GLY A 6 12.15 5.18 -25.27
CA GLY A 6 11.54 5.10 -23.94
C GLY A 6 10.10 4.62 -24.04
N PHE A 7 9.52 4.12 -22.94
CA PHE A 7 8.13 3.68 -22.94
C PHE A 7 7.41 4.03 -21.64
N GLU A 8 6.09 4.11 -21.70
CA GLU A 8 5.19 4.26 -20.56
C GLU A 8 4.12 3.18 -20.63
N ILE A 9 3.73 2.63 -19.48
CA ILE A 9 2.65 1.65 -19.37
C ILE A 9 1.41 2.37 -18.85
N ASP A 10 0.33 2.37 -19.63
CA ASP A 10 -0.93 2.98 -19.26
C ASP A 10 -1.97 1.88 -18.98
N VAL A 11 -2.40 1.80 -17.71
CA VAL A 11 -3.42 0.84 -17.25
C VAL A 11 -4.79 1.50 -17.37
N LEU A 12 -5.60 1.00 -18.29
CA LEU A 12 -6.97 1.46 -18.51
C LEU A 12 -7.92 0.65 -17.65
N GLU A 13 -8.44 1.25 -16.59
CA GLU A 13 -9.32 0.60 -15.62
C GLU A 13 -10.77 0.77 -16.08
N ILE A 14 -11.33 -0.29 -16.68
CA ILE A 14 -12.66 -0.31 -17.29
C ILE A 14 -13.60 -1.07 -16.37
N ARG A 15 -14.74 -0.49 -16.00
CA ARG A 15 -15.77 -1.23 -15.24
C ARG A 15 -16.40 -2.29 -16.13
N ASP A 16 -16.30 -3.54 -15.73
CA ASP A 16 -16.89 -4.67 -16.45
C ASP A 16 -18.43 -4.58 -16.37
N PRO A 17 -19.14 -4.69 -17.51
CA PRO A 17 -20.60 -4.68 -17.50
C PRO A 17 -21.13 -5.84 -16.67
N ALA A 18 -22.08 -5.54 -15.79
CA ALA A 18 -22.74 -6.55 -14.98
C ALA A 18 -23.33 -7.66 -15.89
N PRO A 19 -23.22 -8.94 -15.49
CA PRO A 19 -23.81 -10.04 -16.24
C PRO A 19 -25.33 -9.87 -16.24
N VAL A 20 -25.95 -9.91 -17.43
CA VAL A 20 -27.40 -9.89 -17.56
C VAL A 20 -27.90 -11.32 -17.59
N LEU A 21 -28.93 -11.62 -16.78
CA LEU A 21 -29.48 -12.98 -16.65
C LEU A 21 -30.00 -13.47 -18.02
N GLY A 22 -29.45 -14.59 -18.52
CA GLY A 22 -29.81 -15.17 -19.82
C GLY A 22 -28.99 -14.65 -21.01
N GLU A 23 -28.02 -13.76 -20.80
CA GLU A 23 -27.12 -13.28 -21.85
C GLU A 23 -26.02 -14.31 -22.18
N SER A 24 -25.67 -14.44 -23.46
CA SER A 24 -24.59 -15.33 -23.88
C SER A 24 -23.22 -14.73 -23.55
N GLU A 25 -22.20 -15.58 -23.37
CA GLU A 25 -20.81 -15.12 -23.20
C GLU A 25 -20.35 -14.24 -24.38
N GLU A 26 -20.85 -14.50 -25.59
CA GLU A 26 -20.52 -13.73 -26.80
C GLU A 26 -21.08 -12.30 -26.72
N ALA A 27 -22.30 -12.12 -26.23
CA ALA A 27 -22.88 -10.81 -26.02
C ALA A 27 -22.12 -10.01 -24.95
N GLN A 28 -21.73 -10.66 -23.85
CA GLN A 28 -20.90 -10.03 -22.81
C GLN A 28 -19.53 -9.60 -23.36
N ARG A 29 -18.87 -10.45 -24.17
CA ARG A 29 -17.62 -10.11 -24.87
C ARG A 29 -17.81 -8.92 -25.82
N GLY A 30 -18.91 -8.89 -26.57
CA GLY A 30 -19.25 -7.78 -27.46
C GLY A 30 -19.36 -6.44 -26.72
N ARG A 31 -19.96 -6.44 -25.52
CA ARG A 31 -20.02 -5.23 -24.66
C ARG A 31 -18.65 -4.82 -24.14
N ARG A 32 -17.84 -5.78 -23.66
CA ARG A 32 -16.45 -5.49 -23.25
C ARG A 32 -15.63 -4.88 -24.39
N LEU A 33 -15.82 -5.38 -25.62
CA LEU A 33 -15.15 -4.85 -26.80
C LEU A 33 -15.56 -3.41 -27.12
N ALA A 34 -16.85 -3.08 -27.01
CA ALA A 34 -17.36 -1.71 -27.20
C ALA A 34 -16.80 -0.74 -26.15
N LEU A 35 -16.72 -1.16 -24.89
CA LEU A 35 -16.09 -0.37 -23.83
C LEU A 35 -14.59 -0.16 -24.08
N LEU A 36 -13.89 -1.19 -24.54
CA LEU A 36 -12.49 -1.09 -24.92
C LEU A 36 -12.27 -0.11 -26.08
N GLN A 37 -13.12 -0.14 -27.11
CA GLN A 37 -13.06 0.80 -28.23
C GLN A 37 -13.19 2.24 -27.74
N THR A 38 -14.17 2.49 -26.88
CA THR A 38 -14.43 3.80 -26.28
C THR A 38 -13.23 4.27 -25.46
N ALA A 39 -12.77 3.46 -24.50
CA ALA A 39 -11.64 3.78 -23.64
C ALA A 39 -10.34 4.03 -24.44
N LEU A 40 -10.11 3.26 -25.51
CA LEU A 40 -8.93 3.42 -26.36
C LEU A 40 -9.00 4.70 -27.20
N LEU A 41 -10.18 5.08 -27.70
CA LEU A 41 -10.37 6.32 -28.44
C LEU A 41 -10.20 7.54 -27.53
N GLU A 42 -10.72 7.49 -26.30
CA GLU A 42 -10.50 8.53 -25.29
C GLU A 42 -9.03 8.66 -24.90
N HIS A 43 -8.35 7.54 -24.64
CA HIS A 43 -6.92 7.52 -24.31
C HIS A 43 -6.07 8.05 -25.46
N ALA A 44 -6.37 7.61 -26.70
CA ALA A 44 -5.71 8.11 -27.88
C ALA A 44 -5.94 9.62 -28.05
N ALA A 45 -7.12 10.13 -27.69
CA ALA A 45 -7.40 11.56 -27.71
C ALA A 45 -6.54 12.32 -26.70
N SER A 46 -6.53 11.90 -25.43
CA SER A 46 -5.79 12.55 -24.35
C SER A 46 -4.28 12.64 -24.61
N TYR A 47 -3.69 11.60 -25.21
CA TYR A 47 -2.26 11.54 -25.51
C TYR A 47 -1.92 11.86 -26.98
N ASN A 48 -2.90 12.30 -27.77
CA ASN A 48 -2.78 12.58 -29.20
C ASN A 48 -2.13 11.44 -30.01
N LEU A 49 -2.46 10.19 -29.68
CA LEU A 49 -1.93 9.00 -30.35
C LEU A 49 -2.49 8.86 -31.76
N ARG A 50 -1.58 8.72 -32.73
CA ARG A 50 -1.88 8.63 -34.17
C ARG A 50 -1.89 7.20 -34.66
N THR A 51 -1.03 6.34 -34.13
CA THR A 51 -0.95 4.93 -34.57
C THR A 51 -0.96 3.97 -33.38
N VAL A 52 -2.06 3.22 -33.26
CA VAL A 52 -2.27 2.28 -32.15
C VAL A 52 -2.47 0.88 -32.71
N MET A 53 -1.69 -0.09 -32.24
CA MET A 53 -1.91 -1.49 -32.55
C MET A 53 -2.64 -2.18 -31.41
N THR A 54 -3.62 -3.02 -31.70
CA THR A 54 -4.36 -3.78 -30.67
C THR A 54 -4.18 -5.27 -30.89
N PHE A 55 -3.78 -6.01 -29.87
CA PHE A 55 -3.57 -7.46 -29.94
C PHE A 55 -4.73 -8.22 -29.34
N HIS A 56 -5.32 -9.12 -30.13
CA HIS A 56 -6.51 -9.91 -29.80
C HIS A 56 -6.21 -11.41 -29.97
N GLN A 57 -7.01 -12.26 -29.33
CA GLN A 57 -6.84 -13.71 -29.44
C GLN A 57 -7.70 -14.38 -30.48
N LYS A 58 -8.93 -13.89 -30.66
CA LYS A 58 -9.85 -14.42 -31.65
C LYS A 58 -9.90 -13.51 -32.87
N VAL A 59 -9.95 -14.15 -34.04
CA VAL A 59 -10.13 -13.46 -35.32
C VAL A 59 -11.43 -12.65 -35.33
N GLU A 60 -12.52 -13.23 -34.82
CA GLU A 60 -13.83 -12.59 -34.70
C GLU A 60 -13.77 -11.31 -33.85
N GLU A 61 -13.03 -11.31 -32.74
CA GLU A 61 -12.88 -10.15 -31.85
C GLU A 61 -12.09 -9.04 -32.54
N ALA A 62 -10.97 -9.35 -33.21
CA ALA A 62 -10.20 -8.36 -33.96
C ALA A 62 -10.98 -7.78 -35.14
N ALA A 63 -11.71 -8.62 -35.87
CA ALA A 63 -12.53 -8.20 -37.00
C ALA A 63 -13.69 -7.31 -36.54
N ALA A 64 -14.40 -7.71 -35.47
CA ALA A 64 -15.47 -6.91 -34.87
C ALA A 64 -14.94 -5.59 -34.31
N PHE A 65 -13.76 -5.61 -33.68
CA PHE A 65 -13.10 -4.42 -33.17
C PHE A 65 -12.82 -3.43 -34.30
N ALA A 66 -12.15 -3.88 -35.36
CA ALA A 66 -11.77 -2.99 -36.46
C ALA A 66 -12.98 -2.48 -37.25
N THR A 67 -14.00 -3.31 -37.43
CA THR A 67 -15.21 -2.93 -38.17
C THR A 67 -16.01 -1.86 -37.44
N LYS A 68 -16.20 -1.99 -36.13
CA LYS A 68 -17.04 -1.07 -35.34
C LYS A 68 -16.30 0.18 -34.85
N LEU A 69 -14.96 0.18 -34.81
CA LEU A 69 -14.20 1.31 -34.26
C LEU A 69 -14.52 2.66 -34.93
N PRO A 70 -14.65 2.77 -36.27
CA PRO A 70 -15.02 4.03 -36.90
C PRO A 70 -16.44 4.51 -36.53
N GLU A 71 -17.37 3.57 -36.28
CA GLU A 71 -18.73 3.88 -35.82
C GLU A 71 -18.68 4.45 -34.40
N THR A 72 -17.96 3.80 -33.48
CA THR A 72 -17.75 4.31 -32.12
C THR A 72 -17.06 5.67 -32.11
N ALA A 73 -16.08 5.89 -33.00
CA ALA A 73 -15.44 7.20 -33.15
C ALA A 73 -16.40 8.27 -33.67
N ALA A 74 -17.34 7.92 -34.56
CA ALA A 74 -18.38 8.83 -35.01
C ALA A 74 -19.34 9.21 -33.87
N GLU A 75 -19.75 8.25 -33.05
CA GLU A 75 -20.59 8.49 -31.88
C GLU A 75 -19.92 9.42 -30.86
N LEU A 76 -18.64 9.17 -30.55
CA LEU A 76 -17.86 10.03 -29.66
C LEU A 76 -17.69 11.44 -30.24
N TYR A 77 -17.42 11.57 -31.53
CA TYR A 77 -17.29 12.87 -32.20
C TYR A 77 -18.62 13.66 -32.22
N LEU A 78 -19.76 12.99 -32.33
CA LEU A 78 -21.07 13.64 -32.28
C LEU A 78 -21.44 14.13 -30.87
N ASN A 79 -20.94 13.43 -29.85
CA ASN A 79 -21.18 13.76 -28.44
C ASN A 79 -20.10 14.68 -27.85
N ASP A 80 -19.09 15.07 -28.64
CA ASP A 80 -18.01 15.96 -28.22
C ASP A 80 -18.57 17.36 -27.93
N ALA A 81 -18.16 17.97 -26.81
CA ALA A 81 -18.65 19.29 -26.44
C ALA A 81 -18.24 20.34 -27.48
N THR A 82 -19.21 21.13 -27.93
CA THR A 82 -18.94 22.30 -28.77
C THR A 82 -18.49 23.48 -27.90
N ASN A 83 -17.90 24.51 -28.55
CA ASN A 83 -17.53 25.75 -27.85
C ASN A 83 -18.76 26.40 -27.17
N ASP A 84 -19.93 26.22 -27.75
CA ASP A 84 -21.19 26.74 -27.21
C ASP A 84 -21.67 25.94 -25.98
N ASP A 85 -21.44 24.62 -25.96
CA ASP A 85 -21.76 23.75 -24.81
C ASP A 85 -20.87 24.06 -23.60
N LEU A 86 -19.58 24.32 -23.83
CA LEU A 86 -18.66 24.78 -22.79
C LEU A 86 -19.06 26.15 -22.22
N ALA A 87 -19.39 27.10 -23.11
CA ALA A 87 -19.86 28.42 -22.70
C ALA A 87 -21.22 28.39 -21.98
N ALA A 88 -22.03 27.34 -22.17
CA ALA A 88 -23.25 27.09 -21.42
C ALA A 88 -22.98 26.39 -20.07
N ALA A 89 -22.01 25.47 -20.01
CA ALA A 89 -21.60 24.79 -18.79
C ALA A 89 -21.01 25.76 -17.75
N ASP A 90 -20.19 26.73 -18.17
CA ASP A 90 -19.65 27.78 -17.29
C ASP A 90 -20.74 28.70 -16.67
N LYS A 91 -21.94 28.71 -17.25
CA LYS A 91 -23.09 29.49 -16.75
C LYS A 91 -23.97 28.69 -15.79
N LEU A 92 -23.73 27.39 -15.63
CA LEU A 92 -24.47 26.55 -14.69
C LEU A 92 -23.96 26.76 -13.25
N PRO A 93 -24.85 26.82 -12.25
CA PRO A 93 -24.44 26.90 -10.86
C PRO A 93 -23.65 25.64 -10.47
N LYS A 94 -22.63 25.81 -9.61
CA LYS A 94 -21.83 24.69 -9.09
C LYS A 94 -22.74 23.62 -8.47
N SER A 95 -22.48 22.37 -8.86
CA SER A 95 -23.19 21.18 -8.36
C SER A 95 -23.21 21.14 -6.83
N SER A 96 -24.36 20.81 -6.24
CA SER A 96 -24.55 20.70 -4.78
C SER A 96 -23.82 19.52 -4.14
N ILE A 97 -23.10 18.72 -4.93
CA ILE A 97 -22.34 17.55 -4.48
C ILE A 97 -20.85 17.63 -4.85
N ASP A 98 -20.35 18.81 -5.22
CA ASP A 98 -18.95 19.03 -5.64
C ASP A 98 -18.46 18.07 -6.74
N ALA A 99 -19.38 17.55 -7.56
CA ALA A 99 -19.01 16.79 -8.74
C ALA A 99 -18.38 17.74 -9.75
N ALA A 100 -17.09 17.52 -10.06
CA ALA A 100 -16.45 18.16 -11.20
C ALA A 100 -17.22 17.77 -12.47
N PHE A 101 -17.52 18.75 -13.33
CA PHE A 101 -17.88 18.43 -14.71
C PHE A 101 -16.72 17.63 -15.30
N TYR A 102 -17.01 16.58 -16.08
CA TYR A 102 -15.98 15.93 -16.90
C TYR A 102 -15.15 17.02 -17.59
N GLU A 103 -13.83 16.82 -17.74
CA GLU A 103 -12.95 17.74 -18.48
C GLU A 103 -13.44 17.79 -19.94
N LEU A 104 -14.41 18.66 -20.21
CA LEU A 104 -14.97 18.90 -21.52
C LEU A 104 -13.91 19.71 -22.28
N GLU A 105 -13.30 19.10 -23.28
CA GLU A 105 -12.37 19.76 -24.19
C GLU A 105 -13.00 19.79 -25.58
N THR A 106 -13.10 20.98 -26.17
CA THR A 106 -13.64 21.13 -27.52
C THR A 106 -12.76 20.48 -28.58
N GLY A 107 -13.36 19.64 -29.42
CA GLY A 107 -12.67 19.01 -30.56
C GLY A 107 -11.63 17.97 -30.14
N ARG A 108 -11.86 17.28 -29.01
CA ARG A 108 -11.01 16.21 -28.48
C ARG A 108 -10.98 15.00 -29.44
N HIS A 109 -12.13 14.65 -30.00
CA HIS A 109 -12.29 13.57 -30.96
C HIS A 109 -12.17 14.08 -32.41
N VAL A 110 -11.70 13.20 -33.29
CA VAL A 110 -11.50 13.55 -34.70
C VAL A 110 -12.68 13.08 -35.55
N PRO A 111 -12.99 13.77 -36.66
CA PRO A 111 -14.07 13.33 -37.55
C PRO A 111 -13.89 11.87 -37.98
N PRO A 112 -14.98 11.11 -38.13
CA PRO A 112 -14.91 9.66 -38.38
C PRO A 112 -14.15 9.29 -39.66
N HIS A 113 -14.24 10.12 -40.71
CA HIS A 113 -13.47 9.92 -41.96
C HIS A 113 -11.94 10.09 -41.79
N ARG A 114 -11.47 10.60 -40.64
CA ARG A 114 -10.04 10.69 -40.28
C ARG A 114 -9.61 9.60 -39.29
N VAL A 115 -10.51 8.65 -38.97
CA VAL A 115 -10.20 7.45 -38.20
C VAL A 115 -10.20 6.26 -39.15
N TRP A 116 -9.07 5.56 -39.19
CA TRP A 116 -8.94 4.33 -39.96
C TRP A 116 -8.79 3.15 -39.02
N SER A 117 -9.40 2.05 -39.41
CA SER A 117 -9.18 0.78 -38.72
C SER A 117 -9.13 -0.38 -39.70
N ALA A 118 -8.27 -1.35 -39.39
CA ALA A 118 -8.19 -2.62 -40.10
C ALA A 118 -7.78 -3.74 -39.13
N TRP A 119 -7.94 -5.00 -39.56
CA TRP A 119 -7.52 -6.16 -38.81
C TRP A 119 -6.68 -7.11 -39.67
N LEU A 120 -5.82 -7.92 -39.03
CA LEU A 120 -4.98 -8.92 -39.69
C LEU A 120 -5.02 -10.26 -38.94
N CYS A 121 -5.33 -11.34 -39.66
CA CYS A 121 -5.23 -12.76 -39.25
C CYS A 121 -4.35 -13.60 -40.20
N GLY A 122 -4.03 -14.83 -39.80
CA GLY A 122 -3.06 -15.71 -40.48
C GLY A 122 -3.45 -16.01 -41.92
N ASP A 123 -4.75 -15.96 -42.20
CA ASP A 123 -5.36 -16.32 -43.48
C ASP A 123 -5.30 -15.18 -44.51
N HIS A 124 -4.93 -13.96 -44.10
CA HIS A 124 -4.74 -12.85 -45.04
C HIS A 124 -3.56 -13.09 -45.98
N LEU A 125 -3.75 -12.76 -47.25
CA LEU A 125 -2.72 -12.83 -48.27
C LEU A 125 -1.55 -11.90 -47.92
N VAL A 126 -0.34 -12.25 -48.36
CA VAL A 126 0.86 -11.41 -48.16
C VAL A 126 0.65 -9.99 -48.70
N ALA A 127 -0.05 -9.86 -49.83
CA ALA A 127 -0.36 -8.57 -50.44
C ALA A 127 -1.29 -7.72 -49.55
N GLU A 128 -2.36 -8.32 -49.01
CA GLU A 128 -3.31 -7.67 -48.10
C GLU A 128 -2.61 -7.21 -46.82
N ARG A 129 -1.79 -8.07 -46.22
CA ARG A 129 -1.01 -7.74 -45.02
C ARG A 129 -0.07 -6.57 -45.28
N ARG A 130 0.67 -6.60 -46.40
CA ARG A 130 1.60 -5.52 -46.76
C ARG A 130 0.87 -4.20 -46.97
N GLU A 131 -0.30 -4.23 -47.58
CA GLU A 131 -1.09 -3.05 -47.86
C GLU A 131 -1.68 -2.42 -46.58
N ALA A 132 -2.28 -3.22 -45.70
CA ALA A 132 -2.78 -2.75 -44.41
C ALA A 132 -1.66 -2.15 -43.54
N LEU A 133 -0.49 -2.79 -43.50
CA LEU A 133 0.68 -2.28 -42.78
C LEU A 133 1.21 -0.97 -43.39
N ARG A 134 1.18 -0.84 -44.72
CA ARG A 134 1.56 0.40 -45.43
C ARG A 134 0.60 1.55 -45.09
N GLN A 135 -0.71 1.30 -45.11
CA GLN A 135 -1.74 2.27 -44.76
C GLN A 135 -1.60 2.74 -43.31
N PHE A 136 -1.48 1.78 -42.39
CA PHE A 136 -1.28 2.05 -40.97
C PHE A 136 -0.01 2.86 -40.69
N ALA A 137 1.15 2.39 -41.18
CA ALA A 137 2.44 2.99 -40.83
C ALA A 137 2.65 4.40 -41.42
N ASN A 138 1.95 4.73 -42.51
CA ASN A 138 2.00 6.06 -43.12
C ASN A 138 0.82 6.95 -42.72
N GLY A 139 -0.18 6.40 -42.03
CA GLY A 139 -1.39 7.14 -41.66
C GLY A 139 -2.16 7.60 -42.91
N ILE A 140 -2.46 6.67 -43.81
CA ILE A 140 -3.27 6.91 -45.02
C ILE A 140 -4.37 5.86 -45.19
N ASP A 141 -5.45 6.21 -45.89
CA ASP A 141 -6.50 5.28 -46.31
C ASP A 141 -6.17 4.59 -47.65
N ALA A 142 -7.08 3.75 -48.15
CA ALA A 142 -6.94 3.05 -49.44
C ALA A 142 -6.90 3.99 -50.66
N ALA A 143 -7.46 5.20 -50.55
CA ALA A 143 -7.41 6.24 -51.58
C ALA A 143 -6.16 7.14 -51.46
N GLY A 144 -5.33 6.95 -50.42
CA GLY A 144 -4.14 7.74 -50.16
C GLY A 144 -4.40 9.04 -49.40
N HIS A 145 -5.61 9.25 -48.85
CA HIS A 145 -5.90 10.41 -48.02
C HIS A 145 -5.25 10.28 -46.65
N ARG A 146 -4.80 11.41 -46.09
CA ARG A 146 -4.21 11.45 -44.74
C ARG A 146 -5.27 11.29 -43.65
N ILE A 147 -5.13 10.25 -42.87
CA ILE A 147 -5.93 9.99 -41.67
C ILE A 147 -5.23 10.58 -40.43
N HIS A 148 -5.98 10.88 -39.38
CA HIS A 148 -5.42 11.37 -38.13
C HIS A 148 -5.05 10.22 -37.20
N ARG A 149 -5.98 9.27 -37.00
CA ARG A 149 -5.79 8.11 -36.12
C ARG A 149 -5.93 6.82 -36.90
N ALA A 150 -5.00 5.90 -36.72
CA ALA A 150 -4.98 4.59 -37.34
C ALA A 150 -4.93 3.52 -36.25
N PHE A 151 -5.84 2.55 -36.32
CA PHE A 151 -5.92 1.43 -35.39
C PHE A 151 -5.79 0.11 -36.14
N LEU A 152 -4.78 -0.68 -35.81
CA LEU A 152 -4.55 -1.98 -36.45
C LEU A 152 -4.74 -3.13 -35.45
N ALA A 153 -5.81 -3.90 -35.63
CA ALA A 153 -6.06 -5.09 -34.84
C ALA A 153 -5.28 -6.29 -35.38
N SER A 154 -4.54 -7.00 -34.53
CA SER A 154 -3.73 -8.15 -34.93
C SER A 154 -4.06 -9.39 -34.10
N VAL A 155 -4.12 -10.54 -34.77
CA VAL A 155 -4.33 -11.85 -34.16
C VAL A 155 -3.28 -12.82 -34.66
N ARG A 156 -2.24 -13.13 -33.87
CA ARG A 156 -1.23 -14.19 -34.15
C ARG A 156 -0.56 -14.16 -35.53
N VAL A 157 -0.54 -13.01 -36.21
CA VAL A 157 -0.04 -12.87 -37.61
C VAL A 157 1.32 -12.24 -37.68
N LEU A 158 1.58 -11.34 -36.76
CA LEU A 158 2.78 -10.57 -36.72
C LEU A 158 3.80 -11.39 -35.94
N GLY A 159 4.26 -12.48 -36.54
CA GLY A 159 5.41 -13.24 -36.07
C GLY A 159 6.71 -12.43 -36.17
N GLU A 160 7.81 -13.06 -35.76
CA GLU A 160 9.17 -12.48 -35.85
C GLU A 160 9.46 -11.91 -37.25
N GLY A 161 9.95 -10.67 -37.31
CA GLY A 161 10.50 -10.07 -38.54
C GLY A 161 9.59 -9.15 -39.37
N VAL A 162 8.32 -8.93 -39.00
CA VAL A 162 7.49 -7.92 -39.70
C VAL A 162 7.88 -6.51 -39.25
N ASP A 163 8.56 -5.77 -40.13
CA ASP A 163 9.00 -4.40 -39.87
C ASP A 163 7.95 -3.37 -40.29
N ILE A 164 7.40 -2.64 -39.32
CA ILE A 164 6.36 -1.63 -39.55
C ILE A 164 7.06 -0.29 -39.79
N THR A 165 7.50 -0.10 -41.03
CA THR A 165 8.34 1.02 -41.45
C THR A 165 7.56 2.04 -42.27
N GLY A 166 7.06 3.11 -41.64
CA GLY A 166 6.38 4.23 -42.30
C GLY A 166 6.72 5.58 -41.67
N GLU A 167 6.07 6.66 -42.14
CA GLU A 167 6.25 8.01 -41.60
C GLU A 167 5.92 8.12 -40.10
N ARG A 168 4.94 7.34 -39.61
CA ARG A 168 4.47 7.39 -38.21
C ARG A 168 4.92 6.20 -37.36
N GLY A 169 5.18 5.05 -37.99
CA GLY A 169 5.49 3.81 -37.26
C GLY A 169 4.37 3.43 -36.28
N VAL A 170 4.75 2.82 -35.15
CA VAL A 170 3.82 2.45 -34.06
C VAL A 170 4.08 3.36 -32.86
N GLU A 171 3.10 4.15 -32.43
CA GLU A 171 3.20 4.99 -31.23
C GLU A 171 2.73 4.27 -29.97
N ALA A 172 1.70 3.43 -30.10
CA ALA A 172 1.18 2.66 -28.98
C ALA A 172 0.78 1.22 -29.33
N VAL A 173 0.86 0.35 -28.34
CA VAL A 173 0.39 -1.04 -28.40
C VAL A 173 -0.59 -1.29 -27.28
N CYS A 174 -1.72 -1.91 -27.57
CA CYS A 174 -2.75 -2.26 -26.61
C CYS A 174 -2.93 -3.78 -26.58
N PHE A 175 -2.84 -4.36 -25.39
CA PHE A 175 -3.11 -5.78 -25.19
C PHE A 175 -4.58 -5.99 -24.84
N ALA A 176 -5.46 -6.05 -25.84
CA ALA A 176 -6.89 -6.31 -25.62
C ALA A 176 -7.12 -7.67 -24.94
N ASP A 177 -6.21 -8.63 -25.19
CA ASP A 177 -6.14 -9.90 -24.48
C ASP A 177 -4.67 -10.35 -24.33
N THR A 178 -4.29 -10.76 -23.12
CA THR A 178 -2.91 -11.12 -22.76
C THR A 178 -2.67 -12.63 -22.58
N ARG A 179 -3.59 -13.53 -22.93
CA ARG A 179 -3.35 -15.00 -22.77
C ARG A 179 -2.34 -15.56 -23.79
N GLY A 180 -1.50 -14.71 -24.40
CA GLY A 180 -0.39 -15.08 -25.29
C GLY A 180 0.86 -15.48 -24.51
N SER A 181 1.89 -15.96 -25.22
CA SER A 181 3.17 -16.31 -24.57
C SER A 181 3.93 -15.04 -24.12
N GLN A 182 4.75 -15.14 -23.08
CA GLN A 182 5.62 -14.02 -22.66
C GLN A 182 6.51 -13.52 -23.81
N VAL A 183 6.99 -14.43 -24.65
CA VAL A 183 7.79 -14.11 -25.84
C VAL A 183 6.98 -13.27 -26.84
N GLU A 184 5.72 -13.64 -27.10
CA GLU A 184 4.82 -12.88 -27.99
C GLU A 184 4.55 -11.47 -27.45
N ILE A 185 4.35 -11.33 -26.14
CA ILE A 185 4.18 -10.02 -25.48
C ILE A 185 5.41 -9.13 -25.72
N VAL A 186 6.61 -9.65 -25.48
CA VAL A 186 7.86 -8.90 -25.67
C VAL A 186 8.05 -8.51 -27.14
N GLN A 187 7.79 -9.43 -28.07
CA GLN A 187 7.88 -9.14 -29.50
C GLN A 187 6.90 -8.04 -29.91
N ASN A 188 5.67 -8.07 -29.41
CA ASN A 188 4.65 -7.08 -29.68
C ASN A 188 5.01 -5.70 -29.11
N ILE A 189 5.56 -5.64 -27.89
CA ILE A 189 6.08 -4.39 -27.30
C ILE A 189 7.26 -3.86 -28.12
N GLY A 190 8.18 -4.73 -28.53
CA GLY A 190 9.34 -4.39 -29.35
C GLY A 190 8.98 -3.74 -30.69
N ARG A 191 7.74 -3.85 -31.16
CA ARG A 191 7.24 -3.13 -32.35
C ARG A 191 7.08 -1.64 -32.08
N ALA A 192 6.62 -1.27 -30.88
CA ALA A 192 6.45 0.12 -30.47
C ALA A 192 7.78 0.76 -30.06
N LEU A 193 8.70 -0.01 -29.47
CA LEU A 193 10.00 0.48 -28.99
C LEU A 193 11.00 0.85 -30.10
N ARG A 194 10.67 0.62 -31.38
CA ARG A 194 11.52 1.03 -32.51
C ARG A 194 11.52 2.55 -32.67
N LEU A 195 12.71 3.12 -32.84
CA LEU A 195 12.89 4.54 -33.18
C LEU A 195 12.17 4.88 -34.49
N ASN A 196 11.76 6.15 -34.62
CA ASN A 196 11.20 6.64 -35.86
C ASN A 196 12.27 6.69 -36.95
N LYS A 197 11.85 6.60 -38.23
CA LYS A 197 12.79 6.61 -39.37
C LYS A 197 13.60 7.90 -39.47
N ASP A 198 13.07 9.00 -38.95
CA ASP A 198 13.72 10.31 -38.90
C ASP A 198 14.78 10.41 -37.78
N GLY A 199 14.99 9.34 -37.00
CA GLY A 199 15.95 9.29 -35.90
C GLY A 199 15.45 9.97 -34.62
N THR A 200 14.22 10.47 -34.60
CA THR A 200 13.63 11.07 -33.39
C THR A 200 13.32 9.99 -32.35
N THR A 201 13.64 10.29 -31.10
CA THR A 201 13.21 9.48 -29.96
C THR A 201 11.74 9.76 -29.70
N LYS A 202 10.93 8.70 -29.64
CA LYS A 202 9.56 8.76 -29.14
C LYS A 202 9.46 8.09 -27.78
N VAL A 203 8.36 8.36 -27.07
CA VAL A 203 7.95 7.55 -25.92
C VAL A 203 6.82 6.64 -26.39
N ALA A 204 7.07 5.34 -26.43
CA ALA A 204 6.07 4.34 -26.81
C ALA A 204 5.09 4.11 -25.66
N ARG A 205 3.79 4.00 -25.95
CA ARG A 205 2.79 3.68 -24.93
C ARG A 205 2.36 2.22 -24.99
N ILE A 206 2.43 1.54 -23.85
CA ILE A 206 1.96 0.16 -23.66
C ILE A 206 0.65 0.23 -22.88
N ILE A 207 -0.46 0.03 -23.58
CA ILE A 207 -1.80 0.16 -23.04
C ILE A 207 -2.28 -1.21 -22.57
N VAL A 208 -2.70 -1.30 -21.32
CA VAL A 208 -3.20 -2.53 -20.69
C VAL A 208 -4.60 -2.30 -20.13
N PRO A 209 -5.65 -2.78 -20.83
CA PRO A 209 -7.01 -2.77 -20.31
C PRO A 209 -7.16 -3.75 -19.13
N VAL A 210 -7.74 -3.27 -18.04
CA VAL A 210 -8.11 -4.03 -16.84
C VAL A 210 -9.60 -3.89 -16.64
N PHE A 211 -10.34 -4.98 -16.84
CA PHE A 211 -11.78 -5.03 -16.62
C PHE A 211 -12.07 -5.35 -15.16
N LEU A 212 -12.45 -4.34 -14.38
CA LEU A 212 -12.77 -4.46 -12.96
C LEU A 212 -14.19 -4.99 -12.78
N GLU A 213 -14.37 -5.99 -11.92
CA GLU A 213 -15.68 -6.57 -11.64
C GLU A 213 -16.62 -5.55 -10.96
N PRO A 214 -17.95 -5.71 -11.08
CA PRO A 214 -18.89 -4.79 -10.43
C PRO A 214 -18.67 -4.72 -8.90
N GLY A 215 -18.31 -3.53 -8.41
CA GLY A 215 -18.04 -3.31 -6.98
C GLY A 215 -16.60 -3.63 -6.55
N GLU A 216 -15.75 -4.08 -7.47
CA GLU A 216 -14.32 -4.28 -7.20
C GLU A 216 -13.65 -2.93 -6.90
N ASP A 217 -12.99 -2.86 -5.74
CA ASP A 217 -12.16 -1.71 -5.37
C ASP A 217 -10.85 -1.80 -6.14
N PRO A 218 -10.52 -0.80 -6.99
CA PRO A 218 -9.26 -0.80 -7.70
C PRO A 218 -8.06 -0.94 -6.75
N ASP A 219 -8.10 -0.43 -5.51
CA ASP A 219 -6.99 -0.47 -4.53
C ASP A 219 -6.62 -1.90 -4.08
N ASP A 220 -7.43 -2.90 -4.40
CA ASP A 220 -7.18 -4.32 -4.15
C ASP A 220 -6.37 -5.04 -5.23
N MET A 221 -5.64 -4.29 -6.08
CA MET A 221 -4.92 -4.86 -7.21
C MET A 221 -3.96 -6.03 -6.87
N VAL A 222 -3.45 -6.07 -5.63
CA VAL A 222 -2.60 -7.16 -5.13
C VAL A 222 -3.33 -8.50 -5.16
N ALA A 223 -4.58 -8.55 -4.71
CA ALA A 223 -5.40 -9.75 -4.65
C ALA A 223 -6.33 -9.91 -5.87
N SER A 224 -6.53 -8.86 -6.65
CA SER A 224 -7.44 -8.87 -7.79
C SER A 224 -7.00 -9.78 -8.94
N ALA A 225 -7.95 -10.58 -9.43
CA ALA A 225 -7.79 -11.37 -10.64
C ALA A 225 -7.84 -10.51 -11.92
N SER A 226 -8.52 -9.37 -11.88
CA SER A 226 -8.71 -8.43 -12.99
C SER A 226 -7.39 -7.86 -13.52
N PHE A 227 -6.38 -7.69 -12.65
CA PHE A 227 -5.04 -7.22 -13.02
C PHE A 227 -4.13 -8.29 -13.63
N ARG A 228 -4.62 -9.52 -13.88
CA ARG A 228 -3.86 -10.58 -14.55
C ARG A 228 -3.22 -10.13 -15.88
N PRO A 229 -3.87 -9.32 -16.74
CA PRO A 229 -3.25 -8.80 -17.95
C PRO A 229 -2.02 -7.94 -17.70
N LEU A 230 -2.09 -7.04 -16.72
CA LEU A 230 -0.96 -6.21 -16.32
C LEU A 230 0.21 -7.06 -15.81
N VAL A 231 -0.08 -8.07 -14.98
CA VAL A 231 0.95 -9.01 -14.49
C VAL A 231 1.63 -9.72 -15.66
N ALA A 232 0.88 -10.19 -16.66
CA ALA A 232 1.45 -10.87 -17.83
C ALA A 232 2.38 -9.97 -18.63
N VAL A 233 1.99 -8.70 -18.83
CA VAL A 233 2.82 -7.69 -19.54
C VAL A 233 4.11 -7.40 -18.77
N LEU A 234 4.01 -7.16 -17.47
CA LEU A 234 5.16 -6.85 -16.61
C LEU A 234 6.12 -8.04 -16.48
N GLN A 235 5.61 -9.27 -16.37
CA GLN A 235 6.43 -10.48 -16.37
C GLN A 235 7.10 -10.71 -17.73
N GLY A 236 6.39 -10.45 -18.84
CA GLY A 236 6.97 -10.46 -20.18
C GLY A 236 8.17 -9.52 -20.28
N LEU A 237 8.00 -8.25 -19.88
CA LEU A 237 9.08 -7.27 -19.84
C LEU A 237 10.25 -7.72 -18.96
N ARG A 238 9.96 -8.20 -17.75
CA ARG A 238 10.99 -8.67 -16.80
C ARG A 238 11.82 -9.81 -17.34
N SER A 239 11.21 -10.75 -18.06
CA SER A 239 11.91 -11.91 -18.63
C SER A 239 12.98 -11.53 -19.66
N HIS A 240 12.86 -10.34 -20.24
CA HIS A 240 13.80 -9.82 -21.23
C HIS A 240 14.77 -8.79 -20.62
N ASP A 241 14.32 -7.96 -19.68
CA ASP A 241 15.15 -7.00 -18.94
C ASP A 241 14.65 -6.82 -17.49
N GLU A 242 15.35 -7.44 -16.53
CA GLU A 242 15.01 -7.35 -15.11
C GLU A 242 15.17 -5.92 -14.57
N ARG A 243 16.16 -5.17 -15.05
CA ARG A 243 16.50 -3.83 -14.55
C ARG A 243 15.40 -2.82 -14.87
N LEU A 244 14.76 -3.00 -16.01
CA LEU A 244 13.68 -2.13 -16.48
C LEU A 244 12.47 -2.19 -15.53
N VAL A 245 12.13 -3.36 -15.00
CA VAL A 245 11.03 -3.52 -14.03
C VAL A 245 11.47 -3.07 -12.63
N GLU A 246 12.72 -3.34 -12.22
CA GLU A 246 13.28 -2.84 -10.96
C GLU A 246 13.28 -1.30 -10.88
N GLN A 247 13.52 -0.62 -12.00
CA GLN A 247 13.40 0.84 -12.11
C GLN A 247 11.95 1.32 -11.92
N LEU A 248 10.93 0.56 -12.38
CA LEU A 248 9.51 0.87 -12.12
C LEU A 248 9.22 0.89 -10.62
N ALA A 249 9.64 -0.16 -9.90
CA ALA A 249 9.40 -0.29 -8.47
C ALA A 249 10.15 0.75 -7.64
N SER A 250 11.42 1.01 -7.98
CA SER A 250 12.25 1.99 -7.29
C SER A 250 11.72 3.42 -7.46
N ARG A 251 11.26 3.78 -8.68
CA ARG A 251 10.68 5.09 -8.96
C ARG A 251 9.30 5.28 -8.33
N ALA A 252 8.48 4.22 -8.26
CA ALA A 252 7.21 4.26 -7.53
C ALA A 252 7.44 4.59 -6.05
N LEU A 253 8.42 3.93 -5.40
CA LEU A 253 8.77 4.14 -3.99
C LEU A 253 9.38 5.52 -3.70
N MET A 254 10.08 6.14 -4.66
CA MET A 254 10.67 7.48 -4.51
C MET A 254 9.64 8.62 -4.52
N ARG A 255 8.37 8.33 -4.85
CA ARG A 255 7.26 9.27 -4.72
C ARG A 255 6.77 9.33 -3.27
N GLN A 256 7.66 9.59 -2.31
CA GLN A 256 7.20 10.18 -1.05
C GLN A 256 6.62 11.57 -1.39
N PRO A 257 5.43 11.91 -0.90
CA PRO A 257 4.92 13.27 -1.00
C PRO A 257 5.76 14.13 -0.06
N ARG A 258 6.94 14.58 -0.52
CA ARG A 258 7.45 15.86 -0.06
C ARG A 258 6.47 16.89 -0.59
N ALA A 259 5.40 17.12 0.17
CA ALA A 259 4.71 18.38 0.15
C ALA A 259 5.79 19.45 0.29
N LYS A 260 6.19 20.06 -0.82
CA LYS A 260 6.94 21.31 -0.82
C LYS A 260 5.97 22.36 -0.26
N LEU A 261 5.80 22.35 1.05
CA LEU A 261 5.29 23.50 1.80
C LEU A 261 6.37 24.58 1.69
N HIS A 262 6.33 25.34 0.59
CA HIS A 262 6.98 26.63 0.55
C HIS A 262 6.23 27.53 1.54
N HIS A 263 6.70 27.61 2.77
CA HIS A 263 6.19 28.58 3.72
C HIS A 263 6.61 29.96 3.23
N LEU A 264 5.66 30.71 2.66
CA LEU A 264 5.86 32.10 2.27
C LEU A 264 5.97 32.91 3.57
N VAL A 265 7.15 33.47 3.84
CA VAL A 265 7.33 34.37 4.97
C VAL A 265 6.73 35.72 4.56
N ARG A 266 5.73 36.18 5.31
CA ARG A 266 5.11 37.50 5.17
C ARG A 266 5.56 38.39 6.33
N ASN A 267 5.82 39.67 6.06
CA ASN A 267 6.03 40.66 7.12
C ASN A 267 4.70 41.00 7.83
N GLU A 268 4.77 41.79 8.91
CA GLU A 268 3.60 42.21 9.69
C GLU A 268 2.58 43.01 8.87
N ASP A 269 2.99 43.58 7.72
CA ASP A 269 2.13 44.28 6.76
C ASP A 269 1.53 43.36 5.67
N GLY A 270 1.75 42.04 5.76
CA GLY A 270 1.17 41.04 4.86
C GLY A 270 1.87 40.89 3.49
N GLN A 271 3.02 41.53 3.27
CA GLN A 271 3.82 41.40 2.05
C GLN A 271 4.82 40.23 2.14
N ILE A 272 4.98 39.48 1.05
CA ILE A 272 5.87 38.32 0.95
C ILE A 272 7.32 38.80 0.85
N THR A 273 8.15 38.49 1.85
CA THR A 273 9.55 38.95 1.94
C THR A 273 10.59 37.86 1.62
N GLY A 274 10.18 36.59 1.47
CA GLY A 274 11.06 35.51 1.00
C GLY A 274 10.52 34.11 1.27
N ALA A 275 11.22 33.11 0.73
CA ALA A 275 11.03 31.68 1.03
C ALA A 275 12.32 31.13 1.65
N SER A 276 12.27 30.67 2.90
CA SER A 276 13.45 30.13 3.58
C SER A 276 13.56 28.61 3.38
N GLY A 277 14.60 28.18 2.67
CA GLY A 277 15.13 26.82 2.71
C GLY A 277 16.66 26.92 2.74
N THR A 278 17.27 26.34 3.76
CA THR A 278 18.71 26.33 4.02
C THR A 278 19.48 25.79 2.81
N ARG A 279 20.34 26.64 2.22
CA ARG A 279 21.32 26.26 1.19
C ARG A 279 22.49 25.54 1.87
N GLY A 280 22.67 24.26 1.57
CA GLY A 280 23.98 23.61 1.57
C GLY A 280 24.57 23.78 0.17
N GLU A 281 25.82 24.20 0.11
CA GLU A 281 26.52 24.68 -1.08
C GLU A 281 26.65 23.66 -2.21
N ASP A 282 26.56 24.20 -3.41
CA ASP A 282 26.52 23.59 -4.73
C ASP A 282 27.79 22.81 -5.11
N GLN A 283 27.59 21.66 -5.77
CA GLN A 283 28.33 21.36 -7.00
C GLN A 283 27.34 21.34 -8.15
N GLU A 284 27.28 22.47 -8.85
CA GLU A 284 26.63 22.63 -10.14
C GLU A 284 27.35 21.76 -11.18
N GLN A 285 26.65 20.75 -11.69
CA GLN A 285 26.81 20.33 -13.09
C GLN A 285 25.51 20.65 -13.82
N ASP A 286 25.64 21.69 -14.64
CA ASP A 286 24.66 22.20 -15.59
C ASP A 286 24.22 21.13 -16.61
N GLY A 287 22.96 21.22 -17.04
CA GLY A 287 22.41 20.40 -18.10
C GLY A 287 20.94 20.00 -17.89
N THR A 288 20.02 20.97 -17.95
CA THR A 288 18.65 20.83 -18.50
C THR A 288 18.13 19.41 -18.82
N GLN A 289 17.82 18.61 -17.79
CA GLN A 289 17.05 17.36 -17.89
C GLN A 289 16.01 17.20 -16.77
N GLY A 290 15.75 18.25 -15.99
CA GLY A 290 14.88 18.20 -14.81
C GLY A 290 13.39 18.44 -15.03
N ALA A 291 12.86 18.30 -16.25
CA ALA A 291 11.44 18.49 -16.53
C ALA A 291 10.85 17.22 -17.16
N VAL A 292 9.93 16.59 -16.41
CA VAL A 292 9.10 15.41 -16.75
C VAL A 292 9.79 14.05 -16.60
N GLU A 293 10.14 13.67 -15.37
CA GLU A 293 10.37 12.26 -15.03
C GLU A 293 9.01 11.57 -14.83
N SER A 294 8.42 11.09 -15.92
CA SER A 294 7.14 10.37 -15.92
C SER A 294 7.26 9.03 -15.18
N ALA A 295 6.25 8.73 -14.36
CA ALA A 295 6.09 7.40 -13.80
C ALA A 295 5.88 6.45 -14.97
N LEU A 296 6.79 5.47 -15.15
CA LEU A 296 6.71 4.49 -16.23
C LEU A 296 5.43 3.61 -16.17
N LEU A 297 4.60 3.73 -15.13
CA LEU A 297 3.32 3.05 -14.93
C LEU A 297 2.24 4.06 -14.50
N HIS A 298 1.25 4.30 -15.35
CA HIS A 298 0.10 5.17 -15.11
C HIS A 298 -1.16 4.34 -14.94
N PHE A 299 -2.00 4.71 -13.98
CA PHE A 299 -3.33 4.13 -13.80
C PHE A 299 -4.37 5.20 -14.10
N SER A 300 -5.54 4.78 -14.57
CA SER A 300 -6.67 5.69 -14.81
C SER A 300 -7.11 6.39 -13.51
N SER A 301 -7.02 5.69 -12.38
CA SER A 301 -7.29 6.23 -11.04
C SER A 301 -5.98 6.46 -10.25
N PRO A 302 -5.86 7.53 -9.44
CA PRO A 302 -4.66 7.79 -8.64
C PRO A 302 -4.32 6.63 -7.70
N ARG A 303 -3.05 6.20 -7.69
CA ARG A 303 -2.56 5.07 -6.85
C ARG A 303 -1.47 5.49 -5.88
N ASP A 304 -1.51 4.90 -4.70
CA ASP A 304 -0.43 5.01 -3.73
C ASP A 304 0.80 4.19 -4.16
N ALA A 305 1.97 4.75 -3.91
CA ALA A 305 3.26 4.15 -4.20
C ALA A 305 3.45 2.81 -3.47
N ALA A 306 2.99 2.73 -2.21
CA ALA A 306 3.07 1.52 -1.41
C ALA A 306 2.27 0.36 -2.04
N THR A 307 1.06 0.65 -2.51
CA THR A 307 0.20 -0.33 -3.20
C THR A 307 0.84 -0.84 -4.49
N ILE A 308 1.40 0.05 -5.31
CA ILE A 308 2.12 -0.34 -6.54
C ILE A 308 3.32 -1.22 -6.18
N ALA A 309 4.10 -0.84 -5.17
CA ALA A 309 5.28 -1.61 -4.75
C ALA A 309 4.88 -2.99 -4.19
N ALA A 310 3.81 -3.07 -3.39
CA ALA A 310 3.26 -4.33 -2.91
C ALA A 310 2.81 -5.22 -4.07
N PHE A 311 2.11 -4.67 -5.06
CA PHE A 311 1.70 -5.38 -6.28
C PHE A 311 2.90 -5.92 -7.06
N LEU A 312 3.92 -5.09 -7.32
CA LEU A 312 5.11 -5.54 -8.05
C LEU A 312 5.86 -6.64 -7.31
N ARG A 313 6.04 -6.54 -5.98
CA ARG A 313 6.66 -7.58 -5.14
C ARG A 313 5.93 -8.91 -5.21
N THR A 314 4.62 -8.88 -5.02
CA THR A 314 3.80 -10.08 -4.80
C THR A 314 3.26 -10.72 -6.07
N ARG A 315 3.12 -9.97 -7.17
CA ARG A 315 2.54 -10.46 -8.43
C ARG A 315 3.56 -10.57 -9.54
N VAL A 316 4.56 -9.70 -9.56
CA VAL A 316 5.56 -9.66 -10.62
C VAL A 316 6.84 -10.34 -10.16
N TYR A 317 7.49 -9.89 -9.08
CA TYR A 317 8.79 -10.41 -8.62
C TYR A 317 8.71 -11.85 -8.14
N ARG A 318 7.86 -12.13 -7.15
CA ARG A 318 7.62 -13.47 -6.63
C ARG A 318 6.11 -13.72 -6.61
N PRO A 319 5.56 -14.32 -7.68
CA PRO A 319 4.13 -14.48 -7.82
C PRO A 319 3.59 -15.44 -6.76
N GLU A 320 2.78 -14.90 -5.85
CA GLU A 320 2.07 -15.66 -4.82
C GLU A 320 0.72 -16.18 -5.34
N SER A 321 0.15 -17.18 -4.66
CA SER A 321 -1.19 -17.67 -5.00
C SER A 321 -2.24 -16.61 -4.68
N LEU A 322 -3.27 -16.48 -5.54
CA LEU A 322 -4.35 -15.51 -5.33
C LEU A 322 -5.04 -15.67 -3.97
N VAL A 323 -5.25 -16.92 -3.52
CA VAL A 323 -5.83 -17.21 -2.20
C VAL A 323 -4.97 -16.66 -1.05
N TRP A 324 -3.64 -16.74 -1.17
CA TRP A 324 -2.75 -16.18 -0.16
C TRP A 324 -2.78 -14.65 -0.20
N LEU A 325 -2.81 -14.07 -1.39
CA LEU A 325 -2.87 -12.63 -1.60
C LEU A 325 -4.17 -11.99 -1.12
N GLU A 326 -5.30 -12.68 -1.28
CA GLU A 326 -6.59 -12.28 -0.69
C GLU A 326 -6.47 -12.17 0.84
N GLY A 327 -5.85 -13.14 1.50
CA GLY A 327 -5.63 -13.10 2.94
C GLY A 327 -4.64 -12.03 3.38
N TYR A 328 -3.59 -11.78 2.59
CA TYR A 328 -2.65 -10.68 2.83
C TYR A 328 -3.34 -9.31 2.70
N GLN A 329 -4.11 -9.08 1.63
CA GLN A 329 -4.89 -7.86 1.43
C GLN A 329 -5.96 -7.69 2.52
N ALA A 330 -6.59 -8.79 2.96
CA ALA A 330 -7.53 -8.80 4.09
C ALA A 330 -6.89 -8.28 5.37
N LEU A 331 -5.67 -8.72 5.67
CA LEU A 331 -4.92 -8.27 6.84
C LEU A 331 -4.63 -6.77 6.76
N LEU A 332 -4.12 -6.29 5.62
CA LEU A 332 -3.81 -4.87 5.40
C LEU A 332 -5.05 -3.99 5.57
N ARG A 333 -6.17 -4.36 4.94
CA ARG A 333 -7.45 -3.65 5.02
C ARG A 333 -7.98 -3.59 6.43
N TRP A 334 -8.03 -4.74 7.11
CA TRP A 334 -8.50 -4.83 8.48
C TRP A 334 -7.68 -3.91 9.38
N ARG A 335 -6.34 -3.96 9.26
CA ARG A 335 -5.45 -3.13 10.06
C ARG A 335 -5.65 -1.63 9.81
N LYS A 336 -5.79 -1.23 8.54
CA LYS A 336 -6.08 0.17 8.14
C LYS A 336 -7.44 0.64 8.66
N LYS A 337 -8.49 -0.18 8.54
CA LYS A 337 -9.86 0.12 8.99
C LYS A 337 -9.94 0.30 10.51
N HIS A 338 -9.15 -0.45 11.26
CA HIS A 338 -9.08 -0.38 12.72
C HIS A 338 -8.02 0.60 13.26
N HIS A 339 -7.33 1.36 12.38
CA HIS A 339 -6.28 2.33 12.75
C HIS A 339 -5.17 1.75 13.64
N ILE A 340 -4.80 0.49 13.38
CA ILE A 340 -3.81 -0.22 14.19
C ILE A 340 -2.40 0.14 13.71
N ASN A 341 -1.63 0.80 14.56
CA ASN A 341 -0.24 1.19 14.29
C ASN A 341 0.78 0.38 15.09
N GLY A 342 0.35 -0.61 15.87
CA GLY A 342 1.20 -1.41 16.75
C GLY A 342 0.86 -2.90 16.74
N LEU A 343 1.42 -3.64 17.70
CA LEU A 343 1.13 -5.06 17.88
C LEU A 343 -0.33 -5.26 18.25
N HIS A 344 -1.11 -5.84 17.33
CA HIS A 344 -2.50 -6.18 17.58
C HIS A 344 -2.81 -7.54 16.96
N THR A 345 -3.41 -8.43 17.76
CA THR A 345 -3.74 -9.77 17.33
C THR A 345 -5.09 -9.78 16.66
N VAL A 346 -5.16 -10.41 15.49
CA VAL A 346 -6.45 -10.66 14.85
C VAL A 346 -7.19 -11.75 15.62
N PRO A 347 -8.41 -11.50 16.15
CA PRO A 347 -9.25 -12.53 16.76
C PRO A 347 -9.58 -13.66 15.79
N TYR A 348 -9.73 -14.90 16.28
CA TYR A 348 -9.92 -16.08 15.43
C TYR A 348 -11.19 -16.02 14.55
N ASP A 349 -12.27 -15.43 15.08
CA ASP A 349 -13.56 -15.31 14.40
C ASP A 349 -13.69 -14.02 13.59
N THR A 350 -12.58 -13.32 13.34
CA THR A 350 -12.59 -12.08 12.53
C THR A 350 -12.90 -12.40 11.08
N GLU A 351 -13.92 -11.74 10.54
CA GLU A 351 -14.27 -11.74 9.13
C GLU A 351 -14.15 -10.32 8.57
N THR A 352 -13.73 -10.21 7.31
CA THR A 352 -13.56 -8.92 6.61
C THR A 352 -13.90 -9.03 5.13
N GLU A 353 -14.20 -7.89 4.52
CA GLU A 353 -14.47 -7.77 3.09
C GLU A 353 -13.18 -7.49 2.29
N VAL A 354 -12.93 -8.26 1.22
CA VAL A 354 -11.78 -8.08 0.31
C VAL A 354 -12.16 -8.45 -1.12
N GLY A 355 -11.85 -7.59 -2.07
CA GLY A 355 -12.24 -7.76 -3.47
C GLY A 355 -13.75 -8.01 -3.56
N VAL A 356 -14.13 -9.16 -4.14
CA VAL A 356 -15.54 -9.60 -4.25
C VAL A 356 -16.02 -10.45 -3.09
N THR A 357 -15.13 -10.84 -2.16
CA THR A 357 -15.47 -11.69 -1.03
C THR A 357 -15.96 -10.85 0.14
N GLN A 358 -17.24 -10.98 0.49
CA GLN A 358 -17.85 -10.21 1.59
C GLN A 358 -17.49 -10.74 3.00
N ALA A 359 -17.28 -12.04 3.15
CA ALA A 359 -17.01 -12.68 4.45
C ALA A 359 -15.72 -13.50 4.40
N PHE A 360 -14.58 -12.84 4.20
CA PHE A 360 -13.27 -13.51 4.22
C PHE A 360 -12.88 -13.86 5.66
N PRO A 361 -12.58 -15.14 6.00
CA PRO A 361 -12.29 -15.58 7.36
C PRO A 361 -10.84 -15.25 7.78
N LEU A 362 -10.53 -13.96 7.92
CA LEU A 362 -9.20 -13.45 8.21
C LEU A 362 -8.57 -14.07 9.47
N GLY A 363 -9.33 -14.20 10.56
CA GLY A 363 -8.81 -14.77 11.81
C GLY A 363 -8.34 -16.21 11.65
N ARG A 364 -9.05 -17.02 10.86
CA ARG A 364 -8.67 -18.40 10.53
C ARG A 364 -7.44 -18.43 9.62
N TRP A 365 -7.38 -17.55 8.63
CA TRP A 365 -6.23 -17.44 7.73
C TRP A 365 -4.95 -17.04 8.47
N VAL A 366 -5.00 -16.05 9.36
CA VAL A 366 -3.90 -15.64 10.25
C VAL A 366 -3.44 -16.82 11.11
N HIS A 367 -4.38 -17.58 11.69
CA HIS A 367 -4.05 -18.76 12.47
C HIS A 367 -3.31 -19.83 11.64
N GLN A 368 -3.71 -20.04 10.38
CA GLN A 368 -3.03 -20.96 9.47
C GLN A 368 -1.59 -20.49 9.18
N GLN A 369 -1.36 -19.19 8.95
CA GLN A 369 0.00 -18.67 8.74
C GLN A 369 0.90 -18.92 9.96
N ARG A 370 0.38 -18.69 11.17
CA ARG A 370 1.11 -19.00 12.43
C ARG A 370 1.44 -20.48 12.56
N LYS A 371 0.52 -21.36 12.14
CA LYS A 371 0.73 -22.82 12.15
C LYS A 371 1.81 -23.22 11.14
N ALA A 372 1.76 -22.67 9.93
CA ALA A 372 2.74 -22.93 8.88
C ALA A 372 4.15 -22.50 9.30
N LEU A 373 4.31 -21.33 9.94
CA LEU A 373 5.60 -20.89 10.46
C LEU A 373 6.14 -21.85 11.53
N ARG A 374 5.30 -22.27 12.49
CA ARG A 374 5.69 -23.23 13.54
C ARG A 374 6.05 -24.61 12.99
N ALA A 375 5.46 -25.00 11.86
CA ALA A 375 5.79 -26.24 11.16
C ALA A 375 7.04 -26.12 10.26
N GLY A 376 7.58 -24.92 10.06
CA GLY A 376 8.66 -24.68 9.09
C GLY A 376 8.22 -24.78 7.62
N GLU A 377 6.90 -24.67 7.36
CA GLU A 377 6.29 -24.79 6.04
C GLU A 377 5.99 -23.43 5.39
N LEU A 378 6.13 -22.33 6.14
CA LEU A 378 5.92 -20.99 5.62
C LEU A 378 7.15 -20.55 4.82
N ASP A 379 6.93 -20.22 3.56
CA ASP A 379 7.96 -19.63 2.70
C ASP A 379 8.55 -18.34 3.31
N ASP A 380 9.87 -18.19 3.23
CA ASP A 380 10.59 -17.05 3.81
C ASP A 380 10.10 -15.71 3.26
N HIS A 381 9.71 -15.64 1.98
CA HIS A 381 9.19 -14.43 1.39
C HIS A 381 7.82 -14.04 1.95
N ARG A 382 6.95 -15.03 2.21
CA ARG A 382 5.66 -14.78 2.87
C ARG A 382 5.85 -14.25 4.27
N LYS A 383 6.86 -14.75 4.98
CA LYS A 383 7.24 -14.23 6.28
C LYS A 383 7.68 -12.77 6.19
N GLU A 384 8.56 -12.42 5.25
CA GLU A 384 9.00 -11.04 5.03
C GLU A 384 7.83 -10.09 4.76
N LEU A 385 6.87 -10.49 3.92
CA LEU A 385 5.66 -9.69 3.63
C LEU A 385 4.79 -9.51 4.87
N LEU A 386 4.61 -10.55 5.66
CA LEU A 386 3.81 -10.51 6.89
C LEU A 386 4.49 -9.72 8.02
N ASP A 387 5.82 -9.74 8.06
CA ASP A 387 6.63 -8.96 9.00
C ASP A 387 6.71 -7.46 8.63
N ALA A 388 6.40 -7.11 7.37
CA ALA A 388 6.41 -5.72 6.92
C ALA A 388 5.51 -4.84 7.80
N GLU A 389 5.92 -3.59 8.02
CA GLU A 389 5.23 -2.66 8.94
C GLU A 389 3.74 -2.48 8.60
N GLU A 390 3.38 -2.53 7.32
CA GLU A 390 2.01 -2.43 6.83
C GLU A 390 1.14 -3.62 7.28
N ALA A 391 1.69 -4.84 7.27
CA ALA A 391 1.00 -6.05 7.70
C ALA A 391 1.09 -6.25 9.22
N GLY A 392 2.28 -6.11 9.80
CA GLY A 392 2.60 -6.25 11.23
C GLY A 392 1.98 -7.48 11.86
N MET A 393 2.19 -8.61 11.21
CA MET A 393 1.71 -9.91 11.66
C MET A 393 2.24 -10.23 13.06
N VAL A 394 1.33 -10.35 14.03
CA VAL A 394 1.67 -10.87 15.35
C VAL A 394 1.71 -12.40 15.29
N TRP A 395 2.92 -12.98 15.35
CA TRP A 395 3.11 -14.43 15.28
C TRP A 395 2.66 -15.16 16.53
N GLU A 396 2.93 -14.58 17.69
CA GLU A 396 2.57 -15.13 19.00
C GLU A 396 1.56 -14.19 19.69
N PRO A 397 0.27 -14.57 19.80
CA PRO A 397 -0.74 -13.71 20.43
C PRO A 397 -0.42 -13.30 21.87
N GLY A 398 0.45 -14.06 22.55
CA GLY A 398 0.94 -13.72 23.87
C GLY A 398 1.78 -12.44 23.92
N ASP A 399 2.28 -11.94 22.78
CA ASP A 399 3.13 -10.75 22.73
C ASP A 399 2.33 -9.45 22.85
N GLU A 400 1.17 -9.33 22.18
CA GLU A 400 0.26 -8.20 22.41
C GLU A 400 -0.24 -8.18 23.86
N ALA A 401 -0.71 -9.33 24.37
CA ALA A 401 -1.18 -9.43 25.75
C ALA A 401 -0.08 -9.09 26.76
N TRP A 402 1.18 -9.37 26.41
CA TRP A 402 2.35 -9.01 27.20
C TRP A 402 2.66 -7.52 27.14
N GLU A 403 2.65 -6.89 25.96
CA GLU A 403 2.87 -5.45 25.81
C GLU A 403 1.77 -4.63 26.48
N ASN A 404 0.50 -5.03 26.37
CA ASN A 404 -0.61 -4.39 27.08
C ASN A 404 -0.42 -4.47 28.60
N LYS A 405 0.06 -5.62 29.10
CA LYS A 405 0.40 -5.80 30.51
C LYS A 405 1.56 -4.89 30.93
N LEU A 406 2.64 -4.81 30.16
CA LEU A 406 3.75 -3.91 30.43
C LEU A 406 3.32 -2.45 30.41
N ALA A 407 2.43 -2.06 29.49
CA ALA A 407 1.88 -0.70 29.44
C ALA A 407 1.11 -0.36 30.71
N ALA A 408 0.26 -1.27 31.20
CA ALA A 408 -0.46 -1.09 32.47
C ALA A 408 0.49 -1.01 33.67
N LEU A 409 1.51 -1.87 33.72
CA LEU A 409 2.53 -1.84 34.78
C LEU A 409 3.37 -0.55 34.74
N ARG A 410 3.77 -0.07 33.56
CA ARG A 410 4.45 1.23 33.40
C ARG A 410 3.58 2.38 33.89
N SER A 411 2.29 2.37 33.55
CA SER A 411 1.33 3.38 34.00
C SER A 411 1.18 3.36 35.52
N TYR A 412 1.01 2.18 36.12
CA TYR A 412 0.93 2.01 37.57
C TYR A 412 2.21 2.50 38.26
N HIS A 413 3.38 2.09 37.76
CA HIS A 413 4.67 2.52 38.30
C HIS A 413 4.86 4.04 38.22
N ARG A 414 4.44 4.70 37.14
CA ARG A 414 4.49 6.18 37.05
C ARG A 414 3.64 6.87 38.11
N ALA A 415 2.51 6.28 38.49
CA ALA A 415 1.61 6.87 39.48
C ALA A 415 2.02 6.59 40.93
N HIS A 416 2.55 5.40 41.21
CA HIS A 416 2.85 4.95 42.57
C HIS A 416 4.36 4.87 42.89
N GLY A 417 5.24 4.92 41.89
CA GLY A 417 6.70 4.84 42.08
C GLY A 417 7.24 3.46 42.45
N HIS A 418 6.40 2.42 42.41
CA HIS A 418 6.77 1.03 42.70
C HIS A 418 5.80 0.03 42.00
N LEU A 419 6.22 -1.23 41.83
CA LEU A 419 5.42 -2.36 41.31
C LEU A 419 5.03 -3.35 42.41
N ALA A 420 4.60 -2.83 43.57
CA ALA A 420 4.14 -3.64 44.72
C ALA A 420 2.66 -3.42 45.07
N PRO A 421 1.73 -3.49 44.10
CA PRO A 421 0.29 -3.34 44.37
C PRO A 421 -0.23 -4.40 45.35
N ARG A 422 -1.32 -4.07 46.05
CA ARG A 422 -2.13 -5.07 46.75
C ARG A 422 -2.68 -6.09 45.75
N GLN A 423 -2.95 -7.31 46.19
CA GLN A 423 -3.34 -8.40 45.27
C GLN A 423 -4.66 -8.11 44.53
N ASP A 424 -5.59 -7.41 45.18
CA ASP A 424 -6.88 -6.98 44.66
C ASP A 424 -6.83 -5.66 43.90
N ALA A 425 -5.66 -5.05 43.75
CA ALA A 425 -5.53 -3.77 43.06
C ALA A 425 -5.83 -3.89 41.56
N VAL A 426 -6.64 -2.94 41.09
CA VAL A 426 -7.05 -2.80 39.69
C VAL A 426 -6.63 -1.40 39.22
N TRP A 427 -6.10 -1.29 38.01
CA TRP A 427 -5.51 -0.06 37.46
C TRP A 427 -5.96 0.17 36.01
N GLY A 428 -6.33 1.40 35.68
CA GLY A 428 -6.81 1.78 34.35
C GLY A 428 -8.04 2.69 34.43
N GLU A 429 -8.55 3.11 33.27
CA GLU A 429 -9.75 3.96 33.14
C GLU A 429 -10.97 3.11 32.79
N SER A 430 -12.16 3.49 33.31
CA SER A 430 -13.52 2.94 33.11
C SER A 430 -13.71 1.59 32.38
N GLU A 431 -13.34 1.46 31.10
CA GLU A 431 -13.53 0.23 30.29
C GLU A 431 -12.28 -0.68 30.19
N GLY A 432 -11.12 -0.22 30.69
CA GLY A 432 -9.81 -0.87 30.61
C GLY A 432 -9.20 -1.20 31.97
N LEU A 433 -10.02 -1.49 32.98
CA LEU A 433 -9.55 -1.85 34.32
C LEU A 433 -8.74 -3.17 34.30
N VAL A 434 -7.43 -3.07 34.57
CA VAL A 434 -6.49 -4.19 34.57
C VAL A 434 -6.21 -4.66 36.01
N PRO A 435 -6.35 -5.95 36.35
CA PRO A 435 -6.04 -6.48 37.68
C PRO A 435 -4.52 -6.59 37.90
N VAL A 436 -3.85 -5.44 38.03
CA VAL A 436 -2.39 -5.32 38.15
C VAL A 436 -1.83 -6.09 39.35
N GLY A 437 -2.56 -6.14 40.47
CA GLY A 437 -2.21 -6.93 41.66
C GLY A 437 -2.06 -8.42 41.35
N GLN A 438 -3.08 -9.00 40.71
CA GLN A 438 -3.06 -10.40 40.33
C GLN A 438 -2.03 -10.68 39.22
N HIS A 439 -1.81 -9.74 38.31
CA HIS A 439 -0.81 -9.88 37.26
C HIS A 439 0.61 -9.96 37.82
N ILE A 440 1.04 -9.00 38.64
CA ILE A 440 2.39 -9.01 39.19
C ILE A 440 2.60 -10.21 40.12
N ALA A 441 1.58 -10.60 40.89
CA ALA A 441 1.62 -11.80 41.73
C ALA A 441 1.83 -13.08 40.90
N ASN A 442 1.21 -13.17 39.71
CA ASN A 442 1.42 -14.29 38.80
C ASN A 442 2.84 -14.29 38.20
N LEU A 443 3.40 -13.10 37.90
CA LEU A 443 4.72 -12.96 37.29
C LEU A 443 5.86 -13.37 38.23
N ARG A 444 5.71 -13.11 39.54
CA ARG A 444 6.66 -13.52 40.60
C ARG A 444 6.66 -15.02 40.90
N ARG A 445 5.63 -15.77 40.48
CA ARG A 445 5.61 -17.22 40.72
C ARG A 445 6.68 -17.92 39.92
N LYS A 446 7.16 -19.07 40.42
CA LYS A 446 8.06 -19.96 39.68
C LYS A 446 7.42 -20.34 38.33
N GLY A 447 8.08 -19.97 37.23
CA GLY A 447 7.57 -20.18 35.85
C GLY A 447 6.52 -19.16 35.39
N GLY A 448 6.28 -18.09 36.17
CA GLY A 448 5.29 -17.05 35.89
C GLY A 448 5.59 -16.21 34.64
N LEU A 449 6.86 -16.14 34.24
CA LEU A 449 7.30 -15.42 33.03
C LEU A 449 7.15 -16.26 31.75
N GLY A 450 6.94 -17.57 31.86
CA GLY A 450 6.80 -18.50 30.74
C GLY A 450 7.59 -19.80 30.93
N LYS A 451 7.33 -20.77 30.05
CA LYS A 451 8.05 -22.06 30.01
C LYS A 451 9.35 -22.02 29.22
N ASP A 452 9.45 -21.05 28.29
CA ASP A 452 10.62 -20.84 27.45
C ASP A 452 11.67 -20.00 28.21
N PRO A 453 12.91 -20.52 28.40
CA PRO A 453 13.93 -19.83 29.20
C PRO A 453 14.40 -18.48 28.62
N GLU A 454 14.59 -18.39 27.31
CA GLU A 454 15.07 -17.16 26.66
C GLU A 454 14.01 -16.06 26.75
N ARG A 455 12.76 -16.40 26.48
CA ARG A 455 11.63 -15.49 26.62
C ARG A 455 11.42 -15.06 28.07
N ALA A 456 11.54 -15.99 29.02
CA ALA A 456 11.41 -15.67 30.44
C ALA A 456 12.49 -14.66 30.87
N ALA A 457 13.74 -14.83 30.40
CA ALA A 457 14.82 -13.88 30.65
C ALA A 457 14.53 -12.50 30.02
N ALA A 458 14.07 -12.44 28.76
CA ALA A 458 13.71 -11.19 28.10
C ALA A 458 12.59 -10.44 28.85
N ARG A 459 11.55 -11.17 29.29
CA ARG A 459 10.44 -10.61 30.09
C ARG A 459 10.88 -10.12 31.45
N ALA A 460 11.79 -10.83 32.12
CA ALA A 460 12.38 -10.37 33.38
C ALA A 460 13.11 -9.04 33.19
N THR A 461 13.95 -8.92 32.15
CA THR A 461 14.66 -7.68 31.81
C THR A 461 13.70 -6.51 31.57
N GLN A 462 12.60 -6.74 30.86
CA GLN A 462 11.58 -5.72 30.61
C GLN A 462 10.88 -5.25 31.89
N LEU A 463 10.61 -6.15 32.85
CA LEU A 463 10.03 -5.80 34.15
C LEU A 463 11.03 -5.05 35.03
N THR A 464 12.28 -5.51 35.10
CA THR A 464 13.37 -4.85 35.84
C THR A 464 13.66 -3.45 35.30
N ALA A 465 13.46 -3.21 34.01
CA ALA A 465 13.56 -1.88 33.42
C ALA A 465 12.43 -0.92 33.86
N ILE A 466 11.27 -1.45 34.28
CA ILE A 466 10.18 -0.64 34.84
C ILE A 466 10.46 -0.35 36.32
N ASP A 467 10.73 -1.39 37.08
CA ASP A 467 11.04 -1.32 38.51
C ASP A 467 12.09 -2.41 38.84
N PRO A 468 13.31 -2.04 39.23
CA PRO A 468 14.34 -3.01 39.62
C PRO A 468 13.89 -3.95 40.76
N ASP A 469 13.00 -3.47 41.62
CA ASP A 469 12.49 -4.16 42.79
C ASP A 469 11.15 -4.87 42.53
N TRP A 470 10.79 -5.11 41.27
CA TRP A 470 9.53 -5.79 40.94
C TRP A 470 9.47 -7.22 41.51
N ASP A 471 10.60 -7.91 41.66
CA ASP A 471 10.72 -9.25 42.27
C ASP A 471 11.65 -9.20 43.50
N CYS A 472 11.30 -8.35 44.46
CA CYS A 472 12.13 -8.09 45.64
C CYS A 472 12.21 -9.29 46.61
N PRO A 473 13.34 -9.44 47.34
CA PRO A 473 13.51 -10.50 48.32
C PRO A 473 12.81 -10.23 49.68
N TRP A 474 12.26 -9.03 49.88
CA TRP A 474 11.54 -8.63 51.10
C TRP A 474 10.01 -8.64 50.92
N PRO A 475 9.24 -8.54 52.01
CA PRO A 475 7.79 -8.45 51.95
C PRO A 475 7.28 -7.23 51.16
N LEU A 476 6.23 -7.42 50.34
CA LEU A 476 5.69 -6.37 49.46
C LEU A 476 5.07 -5.19 50.22
N ASP A 477 4.55 -5.44 51.43
CA ASP A 477 4.08 -4.40 52.33
C ASP A 477 5.23 -3.51 52.81
N TRP A 478 6.39 -4.09 53.13
CA TRP A 478 7.60 -3.33 53.43
C TRP A 478 7.98 -2.39 52.27
N GLN A 479 7.95 -2.88 51.02
CA GLN A 479 8.28 -2.07 49.83
C GLN A 479 7.32 -0.89 49.65
N ARG A 480 6.02 -1.10 49.89
CA ARG A 480 5.01 -0.02 49.84
C ARG A 480 5.31 1.06 50.86
N TYR A 481 5.49 0.69 52.14
CA TYR A 481 5.74 1.66 53.20
C TYR A 481 7.06 2.40 53.00
N TYR A 482 8.12 1.67 52.59
CA TYR A 482 9.40 2.27 52.27
C TYR A 482 9.26 3.33 51.16
N ARG A 483 8.48 3.06 50.10
CA ARG A 483 8.29 4.03 49.02
C ARG A 483 7.59 5.30 49.50
N VAL A 484 6.57 5.15 50.35
CA VAL A 484 5.88 6.31 50.95
C VAL A 484 6.84 7.12 51.80
N LEU A 485 7.70 6.49 52.60
CA LEU A 485 8.73 7.20 53.33
C LEU A 485 9.68 7.93 52.38
N ALA A 486 10.18 7.26 51.34
CA ALA A 486 11.08 7.87 50.38
C ALA A 486 10.48 9.11 49.68
N ASP A 487 9.17 9.10 49.42
CA ASP A 487 8.45 10.24 48.83
C ASP A 487 8.16 11.38 49.84
N LEU A 488 8.22 11.10 51.15
CA LEU A 488 8.04 12.08 52.24
C LEU A 488 9.33 12.78 52.68
N VAL A 489 10.49 12.29 52.23
CA VAL A 489 11.79 12.88 52.54
C VAL A 489 11.87 14.29 51.96
N ASP A 490 12.30 15.26 52.76
CA ASP A 490 12.49 16.63 52.31
C ASP A 490 13.77 16.82 51.46
N ALA A 491 14.02 18.04 51.00
CA ALA A 491 15.17 18.36 50.16
C ALA A 491 16.53 18.10 50.84
N ASP A 492 16.56 18.02 52.16
CA ASP A 492 17.76 17.79 52.97
C ASP A 492 17.96 16.30 53.32
N GLY A 493 17.10 15.42 52.81
CA GLY A 493 17.19 13.98 53.07
C GLY A 493 16.58 13.57 54.41
N ILE A 494 15.78 14.44 55.04
CA ILE A 494 15.23 14.22 56.37
C ILE A 494 13.76 13.81 56.27
N LEU A 495 13.40 12.71 56.94
CA LEU A 495 12.01 12.32 57.10
C LEU A 495 11.30 13.24 58.12
N PRO A 496 10.07 13.70 57.82
CA PRO A 496 9.25 14.36 58.82
C PRO A 496 8.94 13.43 60.00
N SER A 497 8.56 14.00 61.15
CA SER A 497 8.06 13.21 62.28
C SER A 497 6.74 12.53 61.87
N ILE A 498 6.75 11.20 61.86
CA ILE A 498 5.58 10.35 61.55
C ILE A 498 5.24 9.58 62.83
N GLU A 499 4.29 10.12 63.60
CA GLU A 499 3.84 9.52 64.85
C GLU A 499 2.94 8.28 64.59
N PRO A 500 2.92 7.30 65.51
CA PRO A 500 1.95 6.19 65.46
C PRO A 500 0.51 6.71 65.34
N GLY A 501 -0.25 6.14 64.40
CA GLY A 501 -1.61 6.56 64.07
C GLY A 501 -1.74 7.33 62.75
N VAL A 502 -0.63 7.73 62.12
CA VAL A 502 -0.64 8.28 60.75
C VAL A 502 -0.93 7.15 59.75
N LEU A 503 -2.09 7.23 59.09
CA LEU A 503 -2.56 6.21 58.16
C LEU A 503 -2.16 6.53 56.71
N PHE A 504 -1.72 5.49 55.99
CA PHE A 504 -1.55 5.51 54.53
C PHE A 504 -2.27 4.30 53.93
N GLU A 505 -3.21 4.54 53.01
CA GLU A 505 -4.04 3.48 52.39
C GLU A 505 -4.66 2.50 53.39
N GLY A 506 -5.05 3.01 54.57
CA GLY A 506 -5.67 2.23 55.65
C GLY A 506 -4.69 1.57 56.63
N ASP A 507 -3.39 1.62 56.40
CA ASP A 507 -2.35 1.04 57.26
C ASP A 507 -1.63 2.11 58.10
N ASP A 508 -1.27 1.78 59.34
CA ASP A 508 -0.57 2.70 60.27
C ASP A 508 0.94 2.75 59.97
N LEU A 509 1.32 3.75 59.17
CA LEU A 509 2.69 3.98 58.71
C LEU A 509 3.62 4.35 59.87
N GLY A 510 3.16 5.18 60.81
CA GLY A 510 3.96 5.60 61.96
C GLY A 510 4.28 4.44 62.91
N LYS A 511 3.30 3.58 63.18
CA LYS A 511 3.51 2.35 63.95
C LYS A 511 4.45 1.38 63.23
N TRP A 512 4.32 1.25 61.92
CA TRP A 512 5.24 0.43 61.14
C TRP A 512 6.67 0.96 61.20
N LEU A 513 6.87 2.27 61.04
CA LEU A 513 8.18 2.93 61.11
C LEU A 513 8.81 2.77 62.50
N ALA A 514 8.05 2.99 63.57
CA ALA A 514 8.52 2.79 64.95
C ALA A 514 9.02 1.35 65.15
N ARG A 515 8.28 0.37 64.63
CA ARG A 515 8.66 -1.04 64.69
C ARG A 515 9.95 -1.35 63.94
N GLN A 516 10.20 -0.72 62.80
CA GLN A 516 11.46 -0.92 62.06
C GLN A 516 12.69 -0.53 62.91
N ARG A 517 12.56 0.49 63.78
CA ARG A 517 13.66 0.99 64.63
C ARG A 517 13.92 0.14 65.88
N GLU A 518 13.07 -0.83 66.20
CA GLU A 518 13.30 -1.76 67.30
C GLU A 518 14.49 -2.68 67.00
N ALA A 519 15.44 -2.82 67.93
CA ALA A 519 16.65 -3.62 67.74
C ALA A 519 16.37 -5.07 67.27
N SER A 520 15.29 -5.69 67.76
CA SER A 520 14.87 -7.04 67.35
C SER A 520 14.36 -7.11 65.92
N THR A 521 13.64 -6.09 65.46
CA THR A 521 13.09 -6.03 64.10
C THR A 521 14.20 -5.64 63.12
N TRP A 522 15.03 -4.66 63.47
CA TRP A 522 16.17 -4.22 62.65
C TRP A 522 17.14 -5.38 62.35
N ALA A 523 17.43 -6.23 63.34
CA ALA A 523 18.29 -7.40 63.15
C ALA A 523 17.72 -8.47 62.20
N GLN A 524 16.41 -8.46 61.94
CA GLN A 524 15.75 -9.38 61.00
C GLN A 524 15.68 -8.81 59.57
N LEU A 525 15.95 -7.52 59.38
CA LEU A 525 15.98 -6.88 58.07
C LEU A 525 17.20 -7.35 57.28
N SER A 526 17.04 -7.52 55.97
CA SER A 526 18.17 -7.77 55.09
C SER A 526 19.13 -6.58 55.08
N THR A 527 20.40 -6.80 54.70
CA THR A 527 21.39 -5.72 54.56
C THR A 527 20.88 -4.58 53.68
N GLU A 528 20.24 -4.92 52.57
CA GLU A 528 19.68 -3.94 51.64
C GLU A 528 18.52 -3.13 52.24
N GLN A 529 17.65 -3.77 53.04
CA GLN A 529 16.57 -3.07 53.75
C GLN A 529 17.13 -2.09 54.79
N GLN A 530 18.18 -2.48 55.52
CA GLN A 530 18.85 -1.61 56.49
C GLN A 530 19.53 -0.42 55.82
N GLU A 531 20.22 -0.63 54.71
CA GLU A 531 20.87 0.43 53.92
C GLU A 531 19.85 1.44 53.39
N ARG A 532 18.76 0.94 52.78
CA ARG A 532 17.67 1.78 52.26
C ARG A 532 17.03 2.63 53.35
N LEU A 533 16.68 2.05 54.50
CA LEU A 533 16.13 2.81 55.64
C LEU A 533 17.14 3.81 56.20
N SER A 534 18.42 3.44 56.28
CA SER A 534 19.51 4.32 56.74
C SER A 534 19.69 5.54 55.84
N GLN A 535 19.52 5.39 54.53
CA GLN A 535 19.56 6.50 53.57
C GLN A 535 18.43 7.52 53.81
N LEU A 536 17.31 7.09 54.38
CA LEU A 536 16.20 7.97 54.78
C LEU A 536 16.39 8.55 56.19
N GLY A 537 17.54 8.35 56.82
CA GLY A 537 17.82 8.77 58.20
C GLY A 537 17.18 7.90 59.28
N VAL A 538 16.62 6.74 58.93
CA VAL A 538 16.04 5.79 59.90
C VAL A 538 17.15 4.92 60.46
N GLN A 539 17.36 5.00 61.77
CA GLN A 539 18.34 4.20 62.50
C GLN A 539 17.66 3.44 63.65
N PRO A 540 18.21 2.27 64.04
CA PRO A 540 17.73 1.56 65.21
C PRO A 540 17.90 2.42 66.47
N LEU A 541 16.98 2.26 67.42
CA LEU A 541 16.97 2.96 68.70
C LEU A 541 18.05 2.47 69.66
#